data_AF-A0AA88QV38-F1
#
_entry.id   AF-A0AA88QV38-F1
#
_cell.length_a   1.000
_cell.length_b   1.000
_cell.length_c   1.000
_cell.angle_alpha   90.00
_cell.angle_beta   90.00
_cell.angle_gamma   90.00
#
_symmetry.space_group_name_H-M   'P 1'
#
loop_
_entity.id
_entity.type
_entity.pdbx_description
1 polymer ?
#
loop_
_entity_poly.entity_id
_entity_poly.type
_entity_poly.pdbx_seq_one_letter_code
_entity_poly.pdbx_strand_id
1 'polypeptide(L)'
;MESHETSRITGIDEAYRPLPSLYLVFMSLWFISALCWTLNTFKNRHFQQTNNLQWMLAAIPLIKALQLMLSFLFWYSCFYLQICSLWMSFGAYVTGVLFQTASFVSFLLISHGYCITCERLSIPERRTTAALGCVLYLILVGHRASVPYFSVLLVLSYFSSFSVIFHHISQNLLVLREQLSFIEDEDVHAMHDAVYTKYTMFKKFQGAMQIVAVAEIAIFINLDSSTENYWLRLFVREWAQFCIFVYIGYV
;
A
#
# COMPACT_ATOMS: atom_id res chain seq x y z
N MET A 1 -11.54 26.32 45.61
CA MET A 1 -11.75 24.99 45.01
C MET A 1 -12.50 25.18 43.71
N GLU A 2 -11.91 25.96 42.78
CA GLU A 2 -12.61 26.43 41.57
C GLU A 2 -11.60 26.93 40.50
N SER A 3 -10.43 26.29 40.44
CA SER A 3 -9.37 26.64 39.47
C SER A 3 -8.91 25.44 38.63
N HIS A 4 -9.62 24.30 38.71
CA HIS A 4 -9.25 23.05 38.03
C HIS A 4 -10.21 22.62 36.91
N GLU A 5 -11.22 23.41 36.59
CA GLU A 5 -12.23 23.05 35.57
C GLU A 5 -12.12 23.81 34.24
N THR A 6 -11.30 24.85 34.16
CA THR A 6 -11.17 25.68 32.95
C THR A 6 -9.99 25.30 32.04
N SER A 7 -9.33 24.16 32.27
CA SER A 7 -8.24 23.66 31.40
C SER A 7 -8.62 22.44 30.56
N ARG A 8 -9.86 21.92 30.70
CA ARG A 8 -10.29 20.68 30.05
C ARG A 8 -10.93 20.85 28.67
N ILE A 9 -11.12 22.08 28.19
CA ILE A 9 -11.80 22.37 26.92
C ILE A 9 -10.83 22.53 25.72
N THR A 10 -9.52 22.59 25.96
CA THR A 10 -8.49 22.72 24.90
C THR A 10 -7.38 21.65 25.01
N GLY A 11 -7.74 20.45 25.46
CA GLY A 11 -6.80 19.35 25.72
C GLY A 11 -6.51 18.48 24.49
N ILE A 12 -5.77 18.97 23.51
CA ILE A 12 -5.07 18.09 22.57
C ILE A 12 -3.73 17.71 23.22
N ASP A 13 -3.53 16.42 23.47
CA ASP A 13 -2.32 15.89 24.08
C ASP A 13 -1.07 16.29 23.26
N GLU A 14 -0.06 16.86 23.95
CA GLU A 14 1.16 17.36 23.31
C GLU A 14 1.91 16.26 22.54
N ALA A 15 1.69 14.98 22.89
CA ALA A 15 2.21 13.84 22.16
C ALA A 15 1.84 13.85 20.66
N TYR A 16 0.73 14.49 20.27
CA TYR A 16 0.27 14.59 18.88
C TYR A 16 0.84 15.79 18.11
N ARG A 17 1.61 16.67 18.76
CA ARG A 17 2.21 17.87 18.14
C ARG A 17 3.10 17.60 16.90
N PRO A 18 3.86 16.49 16.77
CA PRO A 18 4.68 16.26 15.57
C PRO A 18 3.88 15.75 14.36
N LEU A 19 2.59 15.43 14.49
CA LEU A 19 1.81 14.82 13.41
C LEU A 19 1.65 15.71 12.17
N PRO A 20 1.31 17.01 12.27
CA PRO A 20 1.21 17.86 11.09
C PRO A 20 2.50 17.89 10.26
N SER A 21 3.66 18.03 10.91
CA SER A 21 4.94 18.08 10.18
C SER A 21 5.27 16.73 9.54
N LEU A 22 5.02 15.61 10.23
CA LEU A 22 5.21 14.27 9.67
C LEU A 22 4.30 14.04 8.44
N TYR A 23 3.02 14.37 8.54
CA TYR A 23 2.09 14.23 7.41
C TYR A 23 2.50 15.10 6.23
N LEU A 24 2.98 16.32 6.46
CA LEU A 24 3.47 17.22 5.41
C LEU A 24 4.70 16.63 4.70
N VAL A 25 5.68 16.12 5.44
CA VAL A 25 6.90 15.51 4.88
C VAL A 25 6.54 14.31 4.03
N PHE A 26 5.75 13.36 4.57
CA PHE A 26 5.34 12.19 3.79
C PHE A 26 4.46 12.57 2.60
N MET A 27 3.54 13.53 2.75
CA MET A 27 2.73 14.00 1.62
C MET A 27 3.61 14.51 0.48
N SER A 28 4.64 15.30 0.79
CA SER A 28 5.59 15.81 -0.19
C SER A 28 6.36 14.68 -0.87
N LEU A 29 6.85 13.70 -0.10
CA LEU A 29 7.56 12.53 -0.64
C LEU A 29 6.66 11.71 -1.59
N TRP A 30 5.44 11.39 -1.17
CA TRP A 30 4.48 10.65 -1.98
C TRP A 30 4.06 11.41 -3.24
N PHE A 31 3.87 12.73 -3.14
CA PHE A 31 3.52 13.58 -4.27
C PHE A 31 4.66 13.67 -5.28
N ILE A 32 5.89 13.90 -4.83
CA ILE A 32 7.07 13.92 -5.70
C ILE A 32 7.25 12.55 -6.36
N SER A 33 7.12 11.46 -5.61
CA SER A 33 7.18 10.11 -6.18
C SER A 33 6.10 9.87 -7.23
N ALA A 34 4.86 10.34 -7.00
CA ALA A 34 3.78 10.24 -7.97
C ALA A 34 4.08 11.04 -9.25
N LEU A 35 4.64 12.24 -9.11
CA LEU A 35 5.06 13.06 -10.24
C LEU A 35 6.21 12.39 -11.02
N CYS A 36 7.24 11.91 -10.34
CA CYS A 36 8.35 11.20 -10.97
C CYS A 36 7.85 9.97 -11.74
N TRP A 37 6.95 9.19 -11.14
CA TRP A 37 6.38 8.00 -11.78
C TRP A 37 5.52 8.38 -12.99
N THR A 38 4.58 9.32 -12.85
CA THR A 38 3.73 9.74 -13.96
C THR A 38 4.52 10.34 -15.12
N LEU A 39 5.55 11.14 -14.84
CA LEU A 39 6.46 11.68 -15.87
C LEU A 39 7.27 10.57 -16.55
N ASN A 40 7.78 9.60 -15.79
CA ASN A 40 8.52 8.46 -16.35
C ASN A 40 7.61 7.61 -17.25
N THR A 41 6.40 7.28 -16.78
CA THR A 41 5.39 6.55 -17.56
C THR A 41 4.98 7.33 -18.81
N PHE A 42 4.84 8.65 -18.72
CA PHE A 42 4.51 9.48 -19.88
C PHE A 42 5.63 9.50 -20.92
N LYS A 43 6.89 9.61 -20.48
CA LYS A 43 8.08 9.64 -21.36
C LYS A 43 8.35 8.29 -22.01
N ASN A 44 8.16 7.18 -21.29
CA ASN A 44 8.39 5.83 -21.79
C ASN A 44 7.17 5.20 -22.49
N ARG A 45 6.12 5.99 -22.77
CA ARG A 45 4.91 5.57 -23.51
C ARG A 45 5.19 4.84 -24.82
N HIS A 46 6.34 5.11 -25.44
CA HIS A 46 6.73 4.53 -26.71
C HIS A 46 7.40 3.15 -26.62
N PHE A 47 8.02 2.82 -25.48
CA PHE A 47 8.77 1.57 -25.26
C PHE A 47 8.02 0.58 -24.36
N GLN A 48 7.23 1.09 -23.40
CA GLN A 48 6.33 0.28 -22.60
C GLN A 48 4.94 0.36 -23.25
N GLN A 49 4.52 -0.70 -23.94
CA GLN A 49 3.11 -0.93 -24.26
C GLN A 49 2.29 -0.54 -23.04
N THR A 50 1.43 0.48 -23.20
CA THR A 50 0.67 1.14 -22.15
C THR A 50 -0.16 0.14 -21.37
N ASN A 51 0.43 -0.39 -20.30
CA ASN A 51 -0.22 -1.34 -19.43
C ASN A 51 -1.14 -0.58 -18.49
N ASN A 52 -2.43 -0.91 -18.51
CA ASN A 52 -3.41 -0.41 -17.55
C ASN A 52 -2.95 -0.58 -16.10
N LEU A 53 -2.10 -1.58 -15.83
CA LEU A 53 -1.46 -1.79 -14.54
C LEU A 53 -0.56 -0.60 -14.10
N GLN A 54 0.24 -0.01 -14.98
CA GLN A 54 1.13 1.09 -14.60
C GLN A 54 0.35 2.35 -14.22
N TRP A 55 -0.75 2.64 -14.92
CA TRP A 55 -1.66 3.72 -14.54
C TRP A 55 -2.40 3.45 -13.22
N MET A 56 -2.79 2.19 -12.99
CA MET A 56 -3.38 1.78 -11.72
C MET A 56 -2.38 1.93 -10.56
N LEU A 57 -1.12 1.53 -10.76
CA LEU A 57 -0.07 1.67 -9.76
C LEU A 57 0.29 3.14 -9.49
N ALA A 58 0.29 4.00 -10.52
CA ALA A 58 0.52 5.43 -10.36
C ALA A 58 -0.61 6.16 -9.59
N ALA A 59 -1.84 5.63 -9.63
CA ALA A 59 -2.95 6.17 -8.85
C ALA A 59 -2.77 5.96 -7.34
N ILE A 60 -2.05 4.92 -6.91
CA ILE A 60 -1.89 4.58 -5.49
C ILE A 60 -1.11 5.66 -4.72
N PRO A 61 0.07 6.13 -5.19
CA PRO A 61 0.76 7.27 -4.61
C PRO A 61 -0.11 8.54 -4.52
N LEU A 62 -0.99 8.78 -5.49
CA LEU A 62 -1.88 9.94 -5.49
C LEU A 62 -2.97 9.82 -4.41
N ILE A 63 -3.60 8.65 -4.27
CA ILE A 63 -4.56 8.39 -3.20
C ILE A 63 -3.88 8.57 -1.83
N LYS A 64 -2.64 8.10 -1.70
CA LYS A 64 -1.86 8.25 -0.47
C LYS A 64 -1.50 9.70 -0.16
N ALA A 65 -1.04 10.45 -1.16
CA ALA A 65 -0.78 11.88 -1.02
C ALA A 65 -2.04 12.64 -0.58
N LEU A 66 -3.21 12.31 -1.17
CA LEU A 66 -4.50 12.88 -0.76
C LEU A 66 -4.86 12.53 0.68
N GLN A 67 -4.66 11.27 1.10
CA GLN A 67 -4.89 10.84 2.48
C GLN A 67 -4.04 11.64 3.48
N LEU A 68 -2.75 11.81 3.16
CA LEU A 68 -1.80 12.54 4.01
C LEU A 68 -2.10 14.04 4.01
N MET A 69 -2.54 14.62 2.89
CA MET A 69 -3.00 16.00 2.80
C MET A 69 -4.21 16.24 3.70
N LEU A 70 -5.23 15.37 3.64
CA LEU A 70 -6.42 15.48 4.49
C LEU A 70 -6.07 15.31 5.98
N SER A 71 -5.14 14.39 6.29
CA SER A 71 -4.64 14.19 7.65
C SER A 71 -3.87 15.42 8.16
N PHE A 72 -3.01 16.01 7.33
CA PHE A 72 -2.31 17.25 7.62
C PHE A 72 -3.30 18.40 7.87
N LEU A 73 -4.25 18.62 6.96
CA LEU A 73 -5.25 19.68 7.08
C LEU A 73 -6.09 19.53 8.35
N PHE A 74 -6.48 18.31 8.70
CA PHE A 74 -7.20 18.02 9.93
C PHE A 74 -6.38 18.42 11.17
N TRP A 75 -5.17 17.86 11.33
CA TRP A 75 -4.35 18.12 12.51
C TRP A 75 -3.87 19.57 12.59
N TYR A 76 -3.51 20.17 11.46
CA TYR A 76 -3.12 21.59 11.40
C TYR A 76 -4.28 22.50 11.83
N SER A 77 -5.49 22.26 11.31
CA SER A 77 -6.66 23.06 11.68
C SER A 77 -7.04 22.87 13.16
N CYS A 78 -6.90 21.65 13.68
CA CYS A 78 -7.23 21.33 15.06
C CYS A 78 -6.24 21.97 16.05
N PHE A 79 -4.93 21.96 15.76
CA PHE A 79 -3.91 22.57 16.63
C PHE A 79 -3.79 24.10 16.49
N TYR A 80 -3.71 24.62 15.26
CA TYR A 80 -3.38 26.03 15.02
C TYR A 80 -4.60 26.92 14.86
N LEU A 81 -5.68 26.39 14.27
CA LEU A 81 -6.91 27.16 14.03
C LEU A 81 -8.01 26.85 15.06
N GLN A 82 -7.81 25.86 15.94
CA GLN A 82 -8.78 25.39 16.94
C GLN A 82 -10.14 24.97 16.33
N ILE A 83 -10.13 24.53 15.05
CA ILE A 83 -11.30 24.04 14.32
C ILE A 83 -11.00 22.63 13.83
N CYS A 84 -11.65 21.63 14.41
CA CYS A 84 -11.48 20.23 14.00
C CYS A 84 -12.64 19.82 13.09
N SER A 85 -12.38 19.72 11.77
CA SER A 85 -13.39 19.39 10.78
C SER A 85 -13.64 17.88 10.70
N LEU A 86 -14.87 17.45 10.99
CA LEU A 86 -15.30 16.06 10.85
C LEU A 86 -15.14 15.57 9.40
N TRP A 87 -15.40 16.41 8.41
CA TRP A 87 -15.25 16.07 6.99
C TRP A 87 -13.82 15.77 6.60
N MET A 88 -12.84 16.48 7.18
CA MET A 88 -11.41 16.21 6.92
C MET A 88 -10.98 14.88 7.55
N SER A 89 -11.43 14.61 8.78
CA SER A 89 -11.18 13.32 9.45
C SER A 89 -11.83 12.15 8.68
N PHE A 90 -13.10 12.29 8.30
CA PHE A 90 -13.81 11.31 7.49
C PHE A 90 -13.16 11.11 6.11
N GLY A 91 -12.71 12.19 5.47
CA GLY A 91 -11.98 12.13 4.21
C GLY A 91 -10.66 11.36 4.35
N ALA A 92 -9.86 11.65 5.39
CA ALA A 92 -8.62 10.94 5.70
C ALA A 92 -8.88 9.44 5.99
N TYR A 93 -9.98 9.13 6.67
CA TYR A 93 -10.45 7.76 6.90
C TYR A 93 -10.76 7.04 5.58
N VAL A 94 -11.63 7.62 4.74
CA VAL A 94 -12.09 6.99 3.49
C VAL A 94 -10.92 6.79 2.54
N THR A 95 -10.09 7.81 2.36
CA THR A 95 -8.89 7.73 1.51
C THR A 95 -7.87 6.73 2.04
N GLY A 96 -7.76 6.56 3.36
CA GLY A 96 -6.89 5.54 3.97
C GLY A 96 -7.38 4.11 3.69
N VAL A 97 -8.70 3.89 3.79
CA VAL A 97 -9.32 2.60 3.43
C VAL A 97 -9.11 2.32 1.94
N LEU A 98 -9.37 3.31 1.08
CA LEU A 98 -9.16 3.20 -0.38
C LEU A 98 -7.72 2.91 -0.74
N PHE A 99 -6.75 3.56 -0.08
CA PHE A 99 -5.33 3.30 -0.29
C PHE A 99 -4.97 1.84 0.05
N GLN A 100 -5.39 1.35 1.23
CA GLN A 100 -5.09 -0.01 1.65
C GLN A 100 -5.70 -1.05 0.71
N THR A 101 -6.94 -0.85 0.27
CA THR A 101 -7.62 -1.79 -0.64
C THR A 101 -7.04 -1.73 -2.05
N ALA A 102 -6.76 -0.54 -2.59
CA ALA A 102 -6.13 -0.38 -3.90
C ALA A 102 -4.73 -1.01 -3.93
N SER A 103 -3.91 -0.75 -2.89
CA SER A 103 -2.58 -1.35 -2.73
C SER A 103 -2.65 -2.87 -2.76
N PHE A 104 -3.58 -3.43 -1.99
CA PHE A 104 -3.74 -4.87 -1.87
C PHE A 104 -4.21 -5.52 -3.18
N VAL A 105 -5.19 -4.93 -3.84
CA VAL A 105 -5.67 -5.40 -5.15
C VAL A 105 -4.55 -5.34 -6.19
N SER A 106 -3.74 -4.29 -6.18
CA SER A 106 -2.57 -4.19 -7.08
C SER A 106 -1.53 -5.27 -6.81
N PHE A 107 -1.24 -5.60 -5.55
CA PHE A 107 -0.35 -6.71 -5.23
C PHE A 107 -0.91 -8.06 -5.69
N LEU A 108 -2.22 -8.29 -5.56
CA LEU A 108 -2.86 -9.48 -6.12
C LEU A 108 -2.73 -9.54 -7.64
N LEU A 109 -3.01 -8.43 -8.34
CA LEU A 109 -2.88 -8.37 -9.81
C LEU A 109 -1.45 -8.66 -10.27
N ILE A 110 -0.44 -8.09 -9.60
CA ILE A 110 0.98 -8.38 -9.86
C ILE A 110 1.28 -9.85 -9.57
N SER A 111 0.76 -10.41 -8.47
CA SER A 111 1.00 -11.82 -8.10
C SER A 111 0.46 -12.81 -9.13
N HIS A 112 -0.69 -12.51 -9.74
CA HIS A 112 -1.26 -13.27 -10.86
C HIS A 112 -0.47 -13.08 -12.17
N GLY A 113 0.43 -12.09 -12.22
CA GLY A 113 1.20 -11.76 -13.42
C GLY A 113 0.42 -10.95 -14.45
N TYR A 114 -0.63 -10.25 -13.99
CA TYR A 114 -1.32 -9.28 -14.83
C TYR A 114 -0.30 -8.32 -15.42
N CYS A 115 -0.36 -8.11 -16.73
CA CYS A 115 0.48 -7.16 -17.44
C CYS A 115 2.00 -7.51 -17.45
N ILE A 116 2.44 -8.63 -16.86
CA ILE A 116 3.84 -9.10 -16.85
C ILE A 116 3.98 -10.42 -17.64
N THR A 117 3.20 -11.44 -17.27
CA THR A 117 3.14 -12.74 -17.98
C THR A 117 1.91 -12.84 -18.87
N CYS A 118 0.78 -12.27 -18.44
CA CYS A 118 -0.50 -12.35 -19.14
C CYS A 118 -1.06 -10.96 -19.44
N GLU A 119 -1.48 -10.71 -20.68
CA GLU A 119 -2.18 -9.45 -21.04
C GLU A 119 -3.59 -9.37 -20.45
N ARG A 120 -4.23 -10.51 -20.19
CA ARG A 120 -5.57 -10.60 -19.60
C ARG A 120 -5.61 -11.70 -18.54
N LEU A 121 -6.15 -11.36 -17.36
CA LEU A 121 -6.52 -12.36 -16.37
C LEU A 121 -7.73 -13.17 -16.84
N SER A 122 -7.79 -14.43 -16.44
CA SER A 122 -8.98 -15.24 -16.65
C SER A 122 -10.17 -14.71 -15.84
N ILE A 123 -11.39 -15.01 -16.29
CA ILE A 123 -12.64 -14.64 -15.58
C ILE A 123 -12.65 -15.12 -14.12
N PRO A 124 -12.27 -16.38 -13.78
CA PRO A 124 -12.25 -16.81 -12.39
C PRO A 124 -11.26 -16.01 -11.55
N GLU A 125 -10.04 -15.75 -12.02
CA GLU A 125 -9.03 -14.97 -11.29
C GLU A 125 -9.46 -13.52 -11.04
N ARG A 126 -10.15 -12.91 -12.01
CA ARG A 126 -10.71 -11.57 -11.84
C ARG A 126 -11.81 -11.56 -10.77
N ARG A 127 -12.67 -12.59 -10.75
CA ARG A 127 -13.73 -12.73 -9.76
C ARG A 127 -13.16 -12.96 -8.36
N THR A 128 -12.15 -13.81 -8.21
CA THR A 128 -11.49 -14.05 -6.90
C THR A 128 -10.79 -12.80 -6.41
N THR A 129 -10.05 -12.09 -7.27
CA THR A 129 -9.39 -10.81 -6.90
C THR A 129 -10.41 -9.76 -6.47
N ALA A 130 -11.51 -9.59 -7.21
CA ALA A 130 -12.57 -8.66 -6.85
C ALA A 130 -13.27 -9.05 -5.54
N ALA A 131 -13.56 -10.34 -5.34
CA ALA A 131 -14.17 -10.83 -4.11
C ALA A 131 -13.26 -10.60 -2.90
N LEU A 132 -11.97 -10.92 -2.99
CA LEU A 132 -10.99 -10.68 -1.94
C LEU A 132 -10.86 -9.17 -1.63
N GLY A 133 -10.83 -8.32 -2.66
CA GLY A 133 -10.81 -6.87 -2.50
C GLY A 133 -12.04 -6.33 -1.79
N CYS A 134 -13.24 -6.79 -2.17
CA CYS A 134 -14.50 -6.41 -1.52
C CYS A 134 -14.58 -6.87 -0.06
N VAL A 135 -14.19 -8.12 0.22
CA VAL A 135 -14.17 -8.67 1.58
C VAL A 135 -13.20 -7.87 2.45
N LEU A 136 -11.99 -7.60 1.95
CA LEU A 136 -11.01 -6.78 2.67
C LEU A 136 -11.53 -5.37 2.94
N TYR A 137 -12.18 -4.74 1.95
CA TYR A 137 -12.77 -3.40 2.12
C TYR A 137 -13.81 -3.38 3.24
N LEU A 138 -14.77 -4.32 3.23
CA LEU A 138 -15.82 -4.39 4.24
C LEU A 138 -15.25 -4.66 5.64
N ILE A 139 -14.29 -5.58 5.76
CA ILE A 139 -13.62 -5.88 7.03
C ILE A 139 -12.84 -4.67 7.53
N LEU A 140 -12.15 -3.94 6.65
CA LEU A 140 -11.34 -2.78 7.01
C LEU A 140 -12.21 -1.62 7.48
N VAL A 141 -13.36 -1.39 6.83
CA VAL A 141 -14.37 -0.42 7.28
C VAL A 141 -14.92 -0.83 8.64
N GLY A 142 -15.30 -2.09 8.84
CA GLY A 142 -15.81 -2.58 10.13
C GLY A 142 -14.80 -2.47 11.27
N HIS A 143 -13.52 -2.79 11.00
CA HIS A 143 -12.43 -2.66 11.96
C HIS A 143 -12.20 -1.20 12.35
N ARG A 144 -12.14 -0.29 11.37
CA ARG A 144 -11.90 1.14 11.62
C ARG A 144 -13.11 1.85 12.25
N ALA A 145 -14.32 1.33 12.08
CA ALA A 145 -15.51 1.75 12.81
C ALA A 145 -15.54 1.26 14.28
N SER A 146 -14.43 0.72 14.79
CA SER A 146 -14.21 0.34 16.20
C SER A 146 -15.07 -0.82 16.68
N VAL A 147 -15.31 -1.82 15.82
CA VAL A 147 -15.88 -3.10 16.24
C VAL A 147 -14.74 -4.10 16.52
N PRO A 148 -14.42 -4.40 17.79
CA PRO A 148 -13.21 -5.16 18.16
C PRO A 148 -13.17 -6.57 17.55
N TYR A 149 -14.33 -7.17 17.27
CA TYR A 149 -14.47 -8.48 16.63
C TYR A 149 -13.89 -8.53 15.20
N PHE A 150 -13.83 -7.40 14.49
CA PHE A 150 -13.27 -7.36 13.14
C PHE A 150 -11.75 -7.48 13.11
N SER A 151 -11.06 -7.33 14.24
CA SER A 151 -9.59 -7.49 14.31
C SER A 151 -9.15 -8.91 13.96
N VAL A 152 -9.86 -9.92 14.47
CA VAL A 152 -9.59 -11.33 14.14
C VAL A 152 -9.86 -11.59 12.66
N LEU A 153 -10.99 -11.09 12.15
CA LEU A 153 -11.34 -11.20 10.72
C LEU A 153 -10.34 -10.49 9.81
N LEU A 154 -9.77 -9.37 10.26
CA LEU A 154 -8.75 -8.62 9.54
C LEU A 154 -7.43 -9.41 9.47
N VAL A 155 -7.00 -10.01 10.57
CA VAL A 155 -5.79 -10.85 10.59
C VAL A 155 -5.98 -12.08 9.68
N LEU A 156 -7.13 -12.75 9.76
CA LEU A 156 -7.46 -13.88 8.91
C LEU A 156 -7.52 -13.50 7.42
N SER A 157 -8.10 -12.35 7.10
CA SER A 157 -8.19 -11.88 5.71
C SER A 157 -6.81 -11.53 5.15
N TYR A 158 -5.93 -10.87 5.94
CA TYR A 158 -4.54 -10.64 5.55
C TYR A 158 -3.76 -11.95 5.39
N PHE A 159 -3.90 -12.89 6.33
CA PHE A 159 -3.19 -14.18 6.24
C PHE A 159 -3.58 -14.98 5.00
N SER A 160 -4.89 -15.13 4.75
CA SER A 160 -5.42 -15.78 3.55
C SER A 160 -4.89 -15.11 2.27
N SER A 161 -4.96 -13.79 2.25
CA SER A 161 -4.50 -12.94 1.17
C SER A 161 -3.01 -13.09 0.85
N PHE A 162 -2.13 -12.98 1.86
CA PHE A 162 -0.69 -13.18 1.68
C PHE A 162 -0.39 -14.61 1.22
N SER A 163 -1.12 -15.61 1.72
CA SER A 163 -0.95 -17.00 1.28
C SER A 163 -1.25 -17.17 -0.21
N VAL A 164 -2.34 -16.57 -0.70
CA VAL A 164 -2.69 -16.55 -2.14
C VAL A 164 -1.60 -15.84 -2.96
N ILE A 165 -1.13 -14.68 -2.50
CA ILE A 165 -0.06 -13.93 -3.18
C ILE A 165 1.22 -14.77 -3.28
N PHE A 166 1.69 -15.36 -2.19
CA PHE A 166 2.89 -16.19 -2.20
C PHE A 166 2.74 -17.43 -3.07
N HIS A 167 1.57 -18.06 -3.06
CA HIS A 167 1.28 -19.20 -3.91
C HIS A 167 1.41 -18.85 -5.39
N HIS A 168 0.75 -17.77 -5.85
CA HIS A 168 0.82 -17.35 -7.25
C HIS A 168 2.20 -16.86 -7.68
N ILE A 169 2.92 -16.13 -6.81
CA ILE A 169 4.30 -15.74 -7.08
C ILE A 169 5.18 -16.99 -7.27
N SER A 170 5.05 -17.99 -6.40
CA SER A 170 5.83 -19.22 -6.49
C SER A 170 5.52 -20.01 -7.76
N GLN A 171 4.24 -20.13 -8.13
CA GLN A 171 3.85 -20.78 -9.38
C GLN A 171 4.42 -20.06 -10.60
N ASN A 172 4.29 -18.72 -10.65
CA ASN A 172 4.83 -17.92 -11.74
C ASN A 172 6.36 -18.01 -11.84
N LEU A 173 7.06 -18.04 -10.70
CA LEU A 173 8.52 -18.23 -10.66
C LEU A 173 8.96 -19.62 -11.14
N LEU A 174 8.20 -20.67 -10.81
CA LEU A 174 8.48 -22.03 -11.30
C LEU A 174 8.31 -22.11 -12.81
N VAL A 175 7.20 -21.61 -13.35
CA VAL A 175 6.95 -21.59 -14.80
C VAL A 175 8.01 -20.78 -15.54
N LEU A 176 8.38 -19.59 -15.03
CA LEU A 176 9.42 -18.76 -15.65
C LEU A 176 10.80 -19.44 -15.59
N ARG A 177 11.10 -20.19 -14.52
CA ARG A 177 12.34 -20.96 -14.41
C ARG A 177 12.38 -22.09 -15.43
N GLU A 178 11.29 -22.82 -15.62
CA GLU A 178 11.20 -23.89 -16.62
C GLU A 178 11.34 -23.34 -18.05
N GLN A 179 10.71 -22.21 -18.33
CA GLN A 179 10.87 -21.50 -19.61
C GLN A 179 12.33 -21.07 -19.83
N LEU A 180 12.98 -20.54 -18.80
CA LEU A 180 14.38 -20.11 -18.90
C LEU A 180 15.31 -21.28 -19.18
N SER A 181 15.12 -22.44 -18.53
CA SER A 181 15.93 -23.65 -18.81
C SER A 181 15.73 -24.17 -20.22
N PHE A 182 14.50 -24.14 -20.74
CA PHE A 182 14.23 -24.57 -22.12
C PHE A 182 14.89 -23.65 -23.17
N ILE A 183 14.89 -22.34 -22.92
CA ILE A 183 15.52 -21.35 -23.83
C ILE A 183 17.04 -21.43 -23.78
N GLU A 184 17.61 -21.74 -22.61
CA GLU A 184 19.06 -21.98 -22.46
C GLU A 184 19.51 -23.19 -23.27
N ASP A 185 18.66 -24.23 -23.38
CA ASP A 185 18.92 -25.40 -24.22
C ASP A 185 18.79 -25.12 -25.74
N GLU A 186 17.97 -24.14 -26.15
CA GLU A 186 17.70 -23.80 -27.57
C GLU A 186 18.49 -22.60 -28.13
N ASP A 187 19.35 -21.95 -27.34
CA ASP A 187 20.28 -20.84 -27.72
C ASP A 187 19.62 -19.57 -28.33
N VAL A 188 18.36 -19.27 -27.97
CA VAL A 188 17.64 -18.07 -28.45
C VAL A 188 17.86 -16.86 -27.52
N HIS A 189 18.99 -16.17 -27.70
CA HIS A 189 19.45 -15.07 -26.83
C HIS A 189 18.44 -13.92 -26.65
N ALA A 190 17.69 -13.52 -27.68
CA ALA A 190 16.73 -12.41 -27.57
C ALA A 190 15.51 -12.73 -26.68
N MET A 191 15.12 -14.01 -26.60
CA MET A 191 14.01 -14.47 -25.77
C MET A 191 14.47 -14.67 -24.31
N HIS A 192 15.74 -15.04 -24.12
CA HIS A 192 16.35 -15.18 -22.80
C HIS A 192 16.28 -13.88 -21.99
N ASP A 193 16.73 -12.75 -22.56
CA ASP A 193 16.74 -11.45 -21.86
C ASP A 193 15.34 -11.00 -21.42
N ALA A 194 14.34 -11.22 -22.26
CA ALA A 194 12.95 -10.87 -21.97
C ALA A 194 12.37 -11.73 -20.82
N VAL A 195 12.61 -13.05 -20.83
CA VAL A 195 12.13 -13.97 -19.80
C VAL A 195 12.90 -13.78 -18.49
N TYR A 196 14.21 -13.56 -18.56
CA TYR A 196 15.06 -13.28 -17.40
C TYR A 196 14.65 -11.99 -16.69
N THR A 197 14.26 -10.96 -17.45
CA THR A 197 13.74 -9.72 -16.88
C THR A 197 12.45 -9.98 -16.10
N LYS A 198 11.48 -10.72 -16.66
CA LYS A 198 10.23 -11.10 -15.96
C LYS A 198 10.50 -11.91 -14.70
N TYR A 199 11.40 -12.88 -14.76
CA TYR A 199 11.82 -13.69 -13.61
C TYR A 199 12.39 -12.82 -12.49
N THR A 200 13.27 -11.87 -12.85
CA THR A 200 13.87 -10.93 -11.91
C THR A 200 12.82 -10.02 -11.27
N MET A 201 11.84 -9.54 -12.03
CA MET A 201 10.73 -8.75 -11.49
C MET A 201 9.93 -9.52 -10.42
N PHE A 202 9.53 -10.76 -10.70
CA PHE A 202 8.79 -11.58 -9.73
C PHE A 202 9.60 -11.92 -8.48
N LYS A 203 10.89 -12.22 -8.64
CA LYS A 203 11.77 -12.52 -7.49
C LYS A 203 11.95 -11.30 -6.59
N LYS A 204 12.10 -10.12 -7.20
CA LYS A 204 12.12 -8.84 -6.46
C LYS A 204 10.80 -8.58 -5.75
N PHE A 205 9.67 -8.80 -6.43
CA PHE A 205 8.34 -8.64 -5.84
C PHE A 205 8.10 -9.60 -4.67
N GLN A 206 8.57 -10.85 -4.76
CA GLN A 206 8.52 -11.82 -3.66
C GLN A 206 9.22 -11.29 -2.40
N GLY A 207 10.44 -10.76 -2.55
CA GLY A 207 11.19 -10.16 -1.44
C GLY A 207 10.49 -8.94 -0.85
N ALA A 208 9.94 -8.06 -1.69
CA ALA A 208 9.16 -6.91 -1.22
C ALA A 208 7.93 -7.35 -0.41
N MET A 209 7.18 -8.35 -0.88
CA MET A 209 6.00 -8.86 -0.17
C MET A 209 6.34 -9.51 1.18
N GLN A 210 7.51 -10.14 1.33
CA GLN A 210 7.99 -10.63 2.63
C GLN A 210 8.25 -9.48 3.61
N ILE A 211 8.88 -8.40 3.14
CA ILE A 211 9.12 -7.20 3.96
C ILE A 211 7.78 -6.58 4.41
N VAL A 212 6.79 -6.48 3.50
CA VAL A 212 5.44 -6.01 3.85
C VAL A 212 4.84 -6.88 4.97
N ALA A 213 4.88 -8.20 4.81
CA ALA A 213 4.28 -9.13 5.77
C ALA A 213 4.93 -9.01 7.16
N VAL A 214 6.27 -8.95 7.21
CA VAL A 214 7.01 -8.77 8.47
C VAL A 214 6.70 -7.43 9.12
N ALA A 215 6.63 -6.35 8.33
CA ALA A 215 6.29 -5.01 8.82
C ALA A 215 4.87 -4.97 9.41
N GLU A 216 3.87 -5.55 8.73
CA GLU A 216 2.49 -5.60 9.23
C GLU A 216 2.37 -6.47 10.50
N ILE A 217 3.07 -7.61 10.57
CA ILE A 217 3.14 -8.43 11.80
C ILE A 217 3.79 -7.64 12.95
N ALA A 218 4.91 -6.97 12.71
CA ALA A 218 5.57 -6.16 13.72
C ALA A 218 4.67 -5.01 14.22
N ILE A 219 3.93 -4.37 13.31
CA ILE A 219 2.97 -3.31 13.63
C ILE A 219 1.78 -3.86 14.44
N PHE A 220 1.35 -5.09 14.16
CA PHE A 220 0.28 -5.76 14.89
C PHE A 220 0.70 -6.20 16.29
N ILE A 221 1.92 -6.71 16.47
CA ILE A 221 2.46 -7.11 17.78
C ILE A 221 2.69 -5.88 18.68
N ASN A 222 3.15 -4.76 18.11
CA ASN A 222 3.42 -3.52 18.85
C ASN A 222 2.15 -2.71 19.19
N LEU A 223 0.94 -3.25 19.02
CA LEU A 223 -0.33 -2.55 19.27
C LEU A 223 -0.57 -2.25 20.77
N ASP A 224 0.17 -2.91 21.67
CA ASP A 224 -0.01 -2.83 23.14
C ASP A 224 0.94 -1.85 23.87
N SER A 225 1.70 -1.02 23.15
CA SER A 225 2.59 -0.01 23.79
C SER A 225 2.06 1.42 23.63
N SER A 226 2.15 2.18 24.72
CA SER A 226 1.64 3.54 25.01
C SER A 226 1.43 4.52 23.84
N THR A 227 0.48 5.46 24.02
CA THR A 227 0.20 6.62 23.14
C THR A 227 1.43 7.45 22.79
N GLU A 228 2.48 7.42 23.61
CA GLU A 228 3.77 8.09 23.38
C GLU A 228 4.50 7.60 22.12
N ASN A 229 4.26 6.35 21.68
CA ASN A 229 4.91 5.75 20.51
C ASN A 229 4.12 5.91 19.19
N TYR A 230 2.99 6.64 19.21
CA TYR A 230 2.10 6.74 18.04
C TYR A 230 2.78 7.36 16.81
N TRP A 231 3.55 8.45 16.98
CA TRP A 231 4.26 9.08 15.86
C TRP A 231 5.31 8.15 15.26
N LEU A 232 6.07 7.43 16.09
CA LEU A 232 7.10 6.48 15.63
C LEU A 232 6.47 5.35 14.83
N ARG A 233 5.35 4.81 15.32
CA ARG A 233 4.59 3.78 14.61
C ARG A 233 4.09 4.27 13.25
N LEU A 234 3.55 5.49 13.19
CA LEU A 234 3.15 6.11 11.94
C LEU A 234 4.37 6.25 11.00
N PHE A 235 5.48 6.78 11.50
CA PHE A 235 6.71 6.98 10.73
C PHE A 235 7.23 5.67 10.13
N VAL A 236 7.37 4.61 10.92
CA VAL A 236 7.83 3.29 10.45
C VAL A 236 6.88 2.74 9.39
N ARG A 237 5.57 2.86 9.61
CA ARG A 237 4.57 2.37 8.67
C ARG A 237 4.63 3.11 7.33
N GLU A 238 4.69 4.44 7.37
CA GLU A 238 4.75 5.28 6.17
C GLU A 238 6.03 5.05 5.37
N TRP A 239 7.18 4.90 6.05
CA TRP A 239 8.45 4.55 5.40
C TRP A 239 8.42 3.17 4.76
N ALA A 240 7.93 2.15 5.46
CA ALA A 240 7.83 0.80 4.89
C ALA A 240 6.98 0.82 3.61
N GLN A 241 5.79 1.44 3.67
CA GLN A 241 4.91 1.57 2.51
C GLN A 241 5.58 2.34 1.36
N PHE A 242 6.20 3.50 1.65
CA PHE A 242 6.88 4.30 0.64
C PHE A 242 7.99 3.53 -0.07
N CYS A 243 8.87 2.86 0.70
CA CYS A 243 9.97 2.07 0.15
C CYS A 243 9.47 0.95 -0.76
N ILE A 244 8.41 0.25 -0.38
CA ILE A 244 7.84 -0.85 -1.17
C ILE A 244 7.26 -0.33 -2.49
N PHE A 245 6.55 0.80 -2.46
CA PHE A 245 5.96 1.36 -3.68
C PHE A 245 7.00 1.96 -4.63
N VAL A 246 8.01 2.65 -4.10
CA VAL A 246 9.15 3.12 -4.92
C VAL A 246 9.90 1.94 -5.53
N TYR A 247 10.11 0.87 -4.76
CA TYR A 247 10.78 -0.33 -5.23
C TYR A 247 9.98 -1.05 -6.33
N ILE A 248 8.67 -1.19 -6.19
CA ILE A 248 7.80 -1.80 -7.22
C ILE A 248 7.69 -0.90 -8.46
N GLY A 249 7.67 0.43 -8.29
CA GLY A 249 7.49 1.35 -9.41
C GLY A 249 8.72 1.62 -10.26
N TYR A 250 9.90 1.39 -9.70
CA TYR A 250 11.16 1.50 -10.44
C TYR A 250 11.58 0.18 -11.10
N VAL A 251 10.92 -0.93 -10.77
CA VAL A 251 11.12 -2.26 -11.36
C VAL A 251 10.20 -2.43 -12.57
#